data_AF-V6KVM6-F1
#
_entry.id   AF-V6KVM6-F1
#
_cell.length_a   1.000
_cell.length_b   1.000
_cell.length_c   1.000
_cell.angle_alpha   90.00
_cell.angle_beta   90.00
_cell.angle_gamma   90.00
#
_symmetry.space_group_name_H-M   'P 1'
#
loop_
_entity.id
_entity.type
_entity.pdbx_description
1 polymer ?
#
loop_
_entity_poly.entity_id
_entity_poly.type
_entity_poly.pdbx_seq_one_letter_code
_entity_poly.pdbx_strand_id
1 'polypeptide(L)'
;MLDAVRDCVLAVGVRRTTLADVARRAGVSRMTLYRRWPDLRTLVGDLMTREWTDVATRSIPEPAAAVDTRTRIVDGLVAGVEAFRAHPLFRKIVDVDPELLLPYVLDRRGASQEALLALLADALRTGHADGSVRPGHVERQARALLLTVQSFTLSLRTMTDEDDPELDSAAFLGELRTLLERTLTP
;
A
#
# COMPACT_ATOMS: atom_id res chain seq x y z
N MET A 1 -0.99 21.46 -1.24
CA MET A 1 -1.32 20.95 -2.60
C MET A 1 -1.81 19.51 -2.54
N LEU A 2 -0.99 18.57 -2.06
CA LEU A 2 -1.40 17.17 -1.93
C LEU A 2 -2.65 16.98 -1.05
N ASP A 3 -2.78 17.74 0.04
CA ASP A 3 -4.01 17.69 0.86
C ASP A 3 -5.25 18.25 0.14
N ALA A 4 -5.07 19.30 -0.66
CA ALA A 4 -6.16 19.85 -1.45
C ALA A 4 -6.64 18.86 -2.52
N VAL A 5 -5.74 18.15 -3.21
CA VAL A 5 -6.15 17.09 -4.15
C VAL A 5 -6.73 15.89 -3.42
N ARG A 6 -6.21 15.51 -2.24
CA ARG A 6 -6.78 14.46 -1.40
C ARG A 6 -8.24 14.73 -1.10
N ASP A 7 -8.54 15.93 -0.63
CA ASP A 7 -9.91 16.31 -0.30
C ASP A 7 -10.83 16.35 -1.54
N CYS A 8 -10.34 16.86 -2.68
CA CYS A 8 -11.11 16.83 -3.93
C CYS A 8 -11.42 15.39 -4.36
N VAL A 9 -10.42 14.51 -4.32
CA VAL A 9 -10.58 13.09 -4.66
C VAL A 9 -11.56 12.41 -3.70
N LEU A 10 -11.47 12.65 -2.39
CA LEU A 10 -12.41 12.09 -1.42
C LEU A 10 -13.85 12.56 -1.68
N ALA A 11 -14.03 13.83 -2.06
CA ALA A 11 -15.34 14.38 -2.37
C ALA A 11 -15.96 13.72 -3.61
N VAL A 12 -15.28 13.75 -4.76
CA VAL A 12 -15.91 13.41 -6.05
C VAL A 12 -15.30 12.23 -6.80
N GLY A 13 -14.19 11.67 -6.32
CA GLY A 13 -13.39 10.69 -7.04
C GLY A 13 -12.33 11.36 -7.92
N VAL A 14 -11.38 10.55 -8.40
CA VAL A 14 -10.27 11.02 -9.22
C VAL A 14 -10.75 11.52 -10.57
N ARG A 15 -11.63 10.75 -11.27
CA ARG A 15 -12.06 11.10 -12.63
C ARG A 15 -12.88 12.40 -12.71
N ARG A 16 -13.56 12.77 -11.62
CA ARG A 16 -14.35 14.01 -11.53
C ARG A 16 -13.59 15.17 -10.90
N THR A 17 -12.37 14.95 -10.41
CA THR A 17 -11.51 16.04 -9.92
C THR A 17 -10.89 16.77 -11.11
N THR A 18 -10.72 18.08 -11.02
CA THR A 18 -9.94 18.87 -12.00
C THR A 18 -8.80 19.63 -11.32
N LEU A 19 -7.75 19.98 -12.07
CA LEU A 19 -6.70 20.86 -11.55
C LEU A 19 -7.23 22.23 -11.13
N ALA A 20 -8.30 22.71 -11.76
CA ALA A 20 -8.95 23.95 -11.37
C ALA A 20 -9.63 23.82 -10.00
N ASP A 21 -10.29 22.70 -9.71
CA ASP A 21 -10.88 22.42 -8.40
C ASP A 21 -9.80 22.37 -7.32
N VAL A 22 -8.69 21.70 -7.59
CA VAL A 22 -7.57 21.63 -6.65
C VAL A 22 -6.95 23.01 -6.41
N ALA A 23 -6.72 23.80 -7.46
CA ALA A 23 -6.16 25.15 -7.32
C ALA A 23 -7.07 26.05 -6.48
N ARG A 24 -8.38 26.02 -6.76
CA ARG A 24 -9.41 26.73 -5.98
C ARG A 24 -9.40 26.29 -4.52
N ARG A 25 -9.37 24.98 -4.25
CA ARG A 25 -9.34 24.45 -2.88
C ARG A 25 -8.04 24.79 -2.15
N ALA A 26 -6.92 24.80 -2.84
CA ALA A 26 -5.62 25.13 -2.28
C ALA A 26 -5.39 26.66 -2.12
N GLY A 27 -6.30 27.51 -2.60
CA GLY A 27 -6.15 28.96 -2.54
C GLY A 27 -5.01 29.49 -3.42
N VAL A 28 -4.63 28.78 -4.50
CA VAL A 28 -3.53 29.16 -5.39
C VAL A 28 -4.01 29.38 -6.83
N SER A 29 -3.21 30.12 -7.61
CA SER A 29 -3.47 30.25 -9.04
C SER A 29 -3.31 28.91 -9.78
N ARG A 30 -4.05 28.73 -10.88
CA ARG A 30 -3.85 27.59 -11.79
C ARG A 30 -2.41 27.49 -12.28
N MET A 31 -1.78 28.63 -12.59
CA MET A 31 -0.39 28.69 -13.06
C MET A 31 0.61 28.12 -12.05
N THR A 32 0.39 28.38 -10.76
CA THR A 32 1.19 27.82 -9.67
C THR A 32 1.14 26.29 -9.65
N LEU A 33 -0.04 25.72 -9.91
CA LEU A 33 -0.23 24.28 -9.98
C LEU A 33 0.42 23.70 -11.24
N TYR A 34 0.08 24.22 -12.42
CA TYR A 34 0.58 23.73 -13.71
C TYR A 34 2.11 23.72 -13.82
N ARG A 35 2.80 24.67 -13.17
CA ARG A 35 4.27 24.72 -13.14
C ARG A 35 4.90 23.47 -12.52
N ARG A 36 4.22 22.82 -11.57
CA ARG A 36 4.73 21.62 -10.88
C ARG A 36 4.05 20.34 -11.33
N TRP A 37 2.76 20.39 -11.68
CA TRP A 37 2.01 19.25 -12.17
C TRP A 37 1.38 19.58 -13.52
N PRO A 38 1.91 19.05 -14.63
CA PRO A 38 1.39 19.35 -15.97
C PRO A 38 -0.02 18.79 -16.16
N ASP A 39 -0.38 17.72 -15.44
CA ASP A 39 -1.69 17.08 -15.51
C ASP A 39 -2.14 16.56 -14.11
N LEU A 40 -3.44 16.29 -13.99
CA LEU A 40 -4.03 15.77 -12.74
C LEU A 40 -3.48 14.38 -12.39
N ARG A 41 -3.18 13.55 -13.39
CA ARG A 41 -2.68 12.19 -13.18
C ARG A 41 -1.34 12.20 -12.46
N THR A 42 -0.46 13.14 -12.78
CA THR A 42 0.84 13.33 -12.13
C THR A 42 0.64 13.79 -10.69
N LEU A 43 -0.26 14.75 -10.45
CA LEU A 43 -0.58 15.22 -9.10
C LEU A 43 -1.20 14.11 -8.22
N VAL A 44 -2.10 13.31 -8.78
CA VAL A 44 -2.70 12.17 -8.09
C VAL A 44 -1.65 11.08 -7.86
N GLY A 45 -0.74 10.83 -8.81
CA GLY A 45 0.37 9.90 -8.62
C GLY A 45 1.27 10.27 -7.43
N ASP A 46 1.60 11.56 -7.29
CA ASP A 46 2.37 12.07 -6.14
C ASP A 46 1.58 11.93 -4.82
N LEU A 47 0.28 12.24 -4.83
CA LEU A 47 -0.59 12.02 -3.68
C LEU A 47 -0.57 10.54 -3.27
N MET A 48 -0.80 9.63 -4.20
CA MET A 48 -0.85 8.20 -3.92
C MET A 48 0.50 7.69 -3.40
N THR A 49 1.60 8.15 -3.99
CA THR A 49 2.94 7.79 -3.52
C THR A 49 3.15 8.23 -2.07
N ARG A 50 2.75 9.46 -1.71
CA ARG A 50 2.80 9.95 -0.32
C ARG A 50 1.99 9.06 0.61
N GLU A 51 0.71 8.84 0.31
CA GLU A 51 -0.23 8.16 1.21
C GLU A 51 0.13 6.68 1.39
N TRP A 52 0.53 5.99 0.32
CA TRP A 52 0.91 4.58 0.40
C TRP A 52 2.25 4.35 1.09
N THR A 53 3.22 5.24 0.89
CA THR A 53 4.48 5.18 1.62
C THR A 53 4.25 5.42 3.11
N ASP A 54 3.42 6.40 3.45
CA ASP A 54 3.06 6.74 4.82
C ASP A 54 2.34 5.58 5.54
N VAL A 55 1.39 4.92 4.88
CA VAL A 55 0.75 3.69 5.38
C VAL A 55 1.78 2.59 5.62
N ALA A 56 2.66 2.33 4.65
CA ALA A 56 3.68 1.29 4.76
C ALA A 56 4.64 1.56 5.92
N THR A 57 5.16 2.79 6.04
CA THR A 57 6.12 3.16 7.09
C THR A 57 5.51 3.07 8.48
N ARG A 58 4.26 3.53 8.68
CA ARG A 58 3.59 3.46 9.99
C ARG A 58 3.21 2.04 10.40
N SER A 59 3.08 1.13 9.44
CA SER A 59 2.70 -0.25 9.73
C SER A 59 3.87 -1.08 10.22
N ILE A 60 5.12 -0.68 9.95
CA ILE A 60 6.31 -1.39 10.39
C ILE A 60 6.50 -1.17 11.90
N PRO A 61 6.52 -2.22 12.73
CA PRO A 61 6.79 -2.07 14.15
C PRO A 61 8.20 -1.53 14.40
N GLU A 62 8.33 -0.63 15.38
CA GLU A 62 9.62 -0.13 15.85
C GLU A 62 10.54 -1.30 16.27
N PRO A 63 11.86 -1.20 16.05
CA PRO A 63 12.80 -2.22 16.51
C PRO A 63 12.70 -2.39 18.04
N ALA A 64 12.34 -3.59 18.48
CA ALA A 64 12.37 -3.99 19.89
C ALA A 64 13.36 -5.15 20.07
N ALA A 65 14.17 -5.11 21.11
CA ALA A 65 15.26 -6.07 21.34
C ALA A 65 14.80 -7.54 21.44
N ALA A 66 13.52 -7.78 21.70
CA ALA A 66 12.94 -9.11 21.87
C ALA A 66 12.25 -9.67 20.60
N VAL A 67 12.18 -8.92 19.51
CA VAL A 67 11.43 -9.32 18.30
C VAL A 67 12.39 -9.50 17.13
N ASP A 68 12.44 -10.71 16.57
CA ASP A 68 13.26 -11.01 15.40
C ASP A 68 12.77 -10.29 14.13
N THR A 69 13.65 -10.16 13.13
CA THR A 69 13.31 -9.40 11.92
C THR A 69 12.17 -10.04 11.13
N ARG A 70 12.10 -11.38 11.07
CA ARG A 70 10.99 -12.09 10.42
C ARG A 70 9.63 -11.69 11.00
N THR A 71 9.50 -11.69 12.32
CA THR A 71 8.27 -11.34 13.02
C THR A 71 7.88 -9.90 12.71
N ARG A 72 8.84 -8.97 12.70
CA ARG A 72 8.59 -7.57 12.32
C ARG A 72 8.11 -7.42 10.87
N ILE A 73 8.68 -8.19 9.93
CA ILE A 73 8.21 -8.21 8.53
C ILE A 73 6.77 -8.71 8.47
N VAL A 74 6.45 -9.83 9.12
CA VAL A 74 5.11 -10.42 9.13
C VAL A 74 4.10 -9.45 9.74
N ASP A 75 4.37 -8.94 10.94
CA ASP A 75 3.49 -8.00 11.64
C ASP A 75 3.25 -6.73 10.81
N GLY A 76 4.31 -6.16 10.25
CA GLY A 76 4.20 -4.95 9.46
C GLY A 76 3.46 -5.13 8.15
N LEU A 77 3.59 -6.29 7.51
CA LEU A 77 2.85 -6.62 6.29
C LEU A 77 1.36 -6.84 6.58
N VAL A 78 1.01 -7.57 7.65
CA VAL A 78 -0.40 -7.80 8.03
C VAL A 78 -1.07 -6.48 8.44
N ALA A 79 -0.42 -5.70 9.32
CA ALA A 79 -0.92 -4.39 9.71
C ALA A 79 -1.01 -3.43 8.51
N GLY A 80 -0.05 -3.52 7.57
CA GLY A 80 -0.06 -2.74 6.34
C GLY A 80 -1.24 -3.05 5.45
N VAL A 81 -1.58 -4.33 5.26
CA VAL A 81 -2.78 -4.73 4.48
C VAL A 81 -4.05 -4.18 5.13
N GLU A 82 -4.19 -4.33 6.45
CA GLU A 82 -5.34 -3.83 7.20
C GLU A 82 -5.46 -2.30 7.07
N ALA A 83 -4.39 -1.56 7.36
CA ALA A 83 -4.35 -0.10 7.29
C ALA A 83 -4.61 0.43 5.88
N PHE A 84 -4.06 -0.23 4.85
CA PHE A 84 -4.27 0.16 3.47
C PHE A 84 -5.73 -0.02 3.05
N ARG A 85 -6.35 -1.15 3.42
CA ARG A 85 -7.77 -1.42 3.16
C ARG A 85 -8.70 -0.47 3.92
N ALA A 86 -8.27 -0.03 5.10
CA ALA A 86 -8.99 0.98 5.88
C ALA A 86 -8.84 2.40 5.31
N HIS A 87 -7.87 2.64 4.44
CA HIS A 87 -7.52 3.98 3.99
C HIS A 87 -8.64 4.63 3.15
N PRO A 88 -9.10 5.85 3.47
CA PRO A 88 -10.21 6.51 2.78
C PRO A 88 -9.99 6.68 1.26
N LEU A 89 -8.77 7.00 0.83
CA LEU A 89 -8.48 7.11 -0.61
C LEU A 89 -8.53 5.75 -1.30
N PHE A 90 -8.12 4.67 -0.63
CA PHE A 90 -8.12 3.34 -1.24
C PHE A 90 -9.56 2.89 -1.47
N ARG A 91 -10.40 2.99 -0.42
CA ARG A 91 -11.84 2.75 -0.52
C ARG A 91 -12.48 3.59 -1.62
N LYS A 92 -12.19 4.89 -1.65
CA LYS A 92 -12.70 5.80 -2.69
C LYS A 92 -12.33 5.34 -4.10
N ILE A 93 -11.09 4.93 -4.33
CA ILE A 93 -10.62 4.44 -5.63
C ILE A 93 -11.35 3.13 -5.99
N VAL A 94 -11.41 2.17 -5.07
CA VAL A 94 -12.08 0.88 -5.31
C VAL A 94 -13.55 1.07 -5.63
N ASP A 95 -14.25 1.96 -4.94
CA ASP A 95 -15.69 2.14 -5.09
C ASP A 95 -16.09 3.06 -6.26
N VAL A 96 -15.21 3.97 -6.72
CA VAL A 96 -15.57 5.03 -7.69
C VAL A 96 -14.72 5.02 -8.95
N ASP A 97 -13.43 4.67 -8.85
CA ASP A 97 -12.46 4.75 -9.93
C ASP A 97 -11.55 3.50 -10.02
N PRO A 98 -12.09 2.26 -9.99
CA PRO A 98 -11.28 1.04 -9.84
C PRO A 98 -10.32 0.79 -11.00
N GLU A 99 -10.61 1.33 -12.18
CA GLU A 99 -9.74 1.19 -13.37
C GLU A 99 -8.37 1.83 -13.17
N LEU A 100 -8.23 2.74 -12.20
CA LEU A 100 -6.95 3.35 -11.85
C LEU A 100 -5.96 2.36 -11.23
N LEU A 101 -6.44 1.23 -10.69
CA LEU A 101 -5.60 0.20 -10.10
C LEU A 101 -5.05 -0.76 -11.16
N LEU A 102 -5.76 -0.98 -12.28
CA LEU A 102 -5.43 -1.99 -13.28
C LEU A 102 -3.96 -1.95 -13.77
N PRO A 103 -3.38 -0.78 -14.09
CA PRO A 103 -1.99 -0.74 -14.54
C PRO A 103 -0.99 -1.26 -13.50
N TYR A 104 -1.31 -1.18 -12.20
CA TYR A 104 -0.45 -1.59 -11.09
C TYR A 104 -0.64 -3.07 -10.71
N VAL A 105 -1.66 -3.71 -11.28
CA VAL A 105 -1.94 -5.14 -11.12
C VAL A 105 -1.39 -5.92 -12.30
N LEU A 106 -1.54 -5.39 -13.52
CA LEU A 106 -1.31 -6.16 -14.75
C LEU A 106 -0.12 -5.67 -15.58
N ASP A 107 0.16 -4.37 -15.61
CA ASP A 107 1.04 -3.80 -16.63
C ASP A 107 2.42 -3.40 -16.11
N ARG A 108 2.48 -2.72 -14.95
CA ARG A 108 3.71 -2.08 -14.46
C ARG A 108 3.72 -1.88 -12.94
N ARG A 109 4.91 -1.67 -12.39
CA ARG A 109 5.09 -1.21 -11.00
C ARG A 109 4.99 0.33 -10.91
N GLY A 110 4.36 0.81 -9.85
CA GLY A 110 4.30 2.23 -9.49
C GLY A 110 5.36 2.64 -8.46
N ALA A 111 5.54 3.94 -8.25
CA ALA A 111 6.53 4.48 -7.31
C ALA A 111 6.34 3.96 -5.87
N SER A 112 5.10 3.78 -5.42
CA SER A 112 4.80 3.20 -4.10
C SER A 112 5.21 1.73 -4.00
N GLN A 113 5.00 0.92 -5.06
CA GLN A 113 5.45 -0.47 -5.09
C GLN A 113 6.98 -0.56 -5.12
N GLU A 114 7.66 0.33 -5.86
CA GLU A 114 9.13 0.41 -5.83
C GLU A 114 9.66 0.77 -4.43
N ALA A 115 9.03 1.75 -3.76
CA ALA A 115 9.41 2.13 -2.41
C ALA A 115 9.21 0.98 -1.41
N LEU A 116 8.08 0.28 -1.48
CA LEU A 116 7.81 -0.87 -0.62
C LEU A 116 8.79 -2.04 -0.88
N LEU A 117 9.14 -2.29 -2.15
CA LEU A 117 10.14 -3.31 -2.49
C LEU A 117 11.53 -2.98 -1.94
N ALA A 118 11.91 -1.70 -1.93
CA ALA A 118 13.17 -1.28 -1.31
C ALA A 118 13.17 -1.55 0.20
N LEU A 119 12.09 -1.16 0.90
CA LEU A 119 11.93 -1.42 2.34
C LEU A 119 11.96 -2.93 2.67
N LEU A 120 11.25 -3.74 1.88
CA LEU A 120 11.24 -5.20 2.05
C LEU A 120 12.60 -5.81 1.78
N ALA A 121 13.31 -5.35 0.76
CA ALA A 121 14.65 -5.85 0.45
C ALA A 121 15.64 -5.56 1.59
N ASP A 122 15.58 -4.37 2.20
CA ASP A 122 16.42 -4.02 3.35
C ASP A 122 16.08 -4.90 4.57
N ALA A 123 14.80 -5.05 4.90
CA ALA A 123 14.37 -5.90 6.01
C ALA A 123 14.76 -7.37 5.80
N LEU A 124 14.65 -7.89 4.57
CA LEU A 124 15.07 -9.26 4.23
C LEU A 124 16.59 -9.45 4.38
N ARG A 125 17.41 -8.45 4.01
CA ARG A 125 18.86 -8.53 4.24
C ARG A 125 19.18 -8.58 5.73
N THR A 126 18.49 -7.80 6.56
CA THR A 126 18.63 -7.88 8.02
C THR A 126 18.19 -9.25 8.54
N GLY A 127 17.06 -9.78 8.07
CA GLY A 127 16.56 -11.11 8.44
C GLY A 127 17.45 -12.27 8.01
N HIS A 128 18.16 -12.13 6.89
CA HIS A 128 19.19 -13.09 6.50
C HIS A 128 20.43 -13.01 7.41
N ALA A 129 20.81 -11.80 7.82
CA ALA A 129 21.98 -11.57 8.67
C ALA A 129 21.77 -12.03 10.12
N ASP A 130 20.56 -11.87 10.66
CA ASP A 130 20.21 -12.35 12.01
C ASP A 130 19.72 -13.81 12.05
N GLY A 131 19.58 -14.45 10.88
CA GLY A 131 19.16 -15.84 10.73
C GLY A 131 17.67 -16.10 10.97
N SER A 132 16.86 -15.06 11.16
CA SER A 132 15.42 -15.19 11.36
C SER A 132 14.65 -15.46 10.07
N VAL A 133 15.23 -15.12 8.90
CA VAL A 133 14.64 -15.36 7.58
C VAL A 133 15.49 -16.35 6.79
N ARG A 134 14.85 -17.32 6.13
CA ARG A 134 15.54 -18.29 5.26
C ARG A 134 16.41 -17.60 4.20
N PRO A 135 17.59 -18.17 3.88
CA PRO A 135 18.42 -17.64 2.81
C PRO A 135 17.69 -17.68 1.46
N GLY A 136 17.97 -16.69 0.62
CA GLY A 136 17.36 -16.59 -0.70
C GLY A 136 17.79 -15.36 -1.48
N HIS A 137 17.31 -15.28 -2.73
CA HIS A 137 17.47 -14.08 -3.54
C HIS A 137 16.52 -12.99 -2.99
N VAL A 138 17.09 -11.95 -2.39
CA VAL A 138 16.39 -10.88 -1.67
C VAL A 138 15.27 -10.27 -2.51
N GLU A 139 15.56 -9.85 -3.73
CA GLU A 139 14.60 -9.18 -4.62
C GLU A 139 13.46 -10.11 -5.03
N ARG A 140 13.72 -11.42 -5.13
CA ARG A 140 12.70 -12.42 -5.42
C ARG A 140 11.78 -12.62 -4.23
N GLN A 141 12.33 -12.70 -3.02
CA GLN A 141 11.54 -12.76 -1.78
C GLN A 141 10.69 -11.49 -1.63
N ALA A 142 11.29 -10.30 -1.79
CA ALA A 142 10.56 -9.03 -1.68
C ALA A 142 9.38 -8.96 -2.66
N ARG A 143 9.58 -9.36 -3.92
CA ARG A 143 8.51 -9.39 -4.93
C ARG A 143 7.44 -10.44 -4.62
N ALA A 144 7.82 -11.61 -4.12
CA ALA A 144 6.86 -12.65 -3.72
C ALA A 144 6.00 -12.18 -2.52
N LEU A 145 6.61 -11.53 -1.54
CA LEU A 145 5.90 -10.91 -0.42
C LEU A 145 4.93 -9.84 -0.92
N LEU A 146 5.38 -8.94 -1.81
CA LEU A 146 4.52 -7.91 -2.39
C LEU A 146 3.32 -8.51 -3.13
N LEU A 147 3.54 -9.52 -3.98
CA LEU A 147 2.46 -10.20 -4.71
C LEU A 147 1.43 -10.83 -3.74
N THR A 148 1.93 -11.43 -2.66
CA THR A 148 1.08 -12.03 -1.62
C THR A 148 0.23 -10.97 -0.93
N VAL A 149 0.83 -9.92 -0.38
CA VAL A 149 0.04 -8.90 0.34
C VAL A 149 -0.86 -8.09 -0.59
N GLN A 150 -0.46 -7.91 -1.84
CA GLN A 150 -1.27 -7.22 -2.86
C GLN A 150 -2.55 -8.00 -3.17
N SER A 151 -2.52 -9.34 -3.21
CA SER A 151 -3.73 -10.14 -3.45
C SER A 151 -4.75 -9.99 -2.32
N PHE A 152 -4.30 -10.03 -1.07
CA PHE A 152 -5.15 -9.78 0.10
C PHE A 152 -5.65 -8.33 0.15
N THR A 153 -4.81 -7.36 -0.23
CA THR A 153 -5.21 -5.96 -0.27
C THR A 153 -6.36 -5.73 -1.25
N LEU A 154 -6.24 -6.26 -2.47
CA LEU A 154 -7.15 -5.97 -3.58
C LEU A 154 -8.37 -6.90 -3.62
N SER A 155 -8.19 -8.18 -3.31
CA SER A 155 -9.20 -9.21 -3.57
C SER A 155 -9.89 -9.74 -2.33
N LEU A 156 -9.42 -9.42 -1.11
CA LEU A 156 -10.03 -9.98 0.11
C LEU A 156 -11.54 -9.69 0.22
N ARG A 157 -12.01 -8.53 -0.26
CA ARG A 157 -13.45 -8.18 -0.23
C ARG A 157 -14.32 -9.20 -0.98
N THR A 158 -13.79 -9.88 -2.00
CA THR A 158 -14.56 -10.87 -2.77
C THR A 158 -14.54 -12.25 -2.15
N MET A 159 -13.68 -12.49 -1.15
CA MET A 159 -13.48 -13.78 -0.49
C MET A 159 -14.18 -13.86 0.88
N THR A 160 -14.63 -12.71 1.42
CA THR A 160 -15.24 -12.64 2.75
C THR A 160 -16.76 -12.78 2.73
N ASP A 161 -17.32 -13.37 3.78
CA ASP A 161 -18.77 -13.42 4.03
C ASP A 161 -19.07 -12.72 5.37
N GLU A 162 -19.96 -11.73 5.39
CA GLU A 162 -20.18 -10.87 6.58
C GLU A 162 -20.88 -11.63 7.73
N ASP A 163 -21.60 -12.69 7.41
CA ASP A 163 -22.38 -13.49 8.36
C ASP A 163 -21.62 -14.71 8.91
N ASP A 164 -20.42 -15.01 8.41
CA ASP A 164 -19.58 -16.13 8.86
C ASP A 164 -18.26 -15.63 9.46
N PRO A 165 -18.06 -15.74 10.80
CA PRO A 165 -16.83 -15.27 11.45
C PRO A 165 -15.57 -16.02 11.00
N GLU A 166 -15.69 -17.23 10.43
CA GLU A 166 -14.56 -17.98 9.88
C GLU A 166 -14.18 -17.50 8.46
N LEU A 167 -15.03 -16.67 7.84
CA LEU A 167 -14.83 -16.08 6.52
C LEU A 167 -14.77 -14.54 6.58
N ASP A 168 -14.52 -13.96 7.75
CA ASP A 168 -14.36 -12.52 7.89
C ASP A 168 -12.95 -12.03 7.51
N SER A 169 -12.76 -10.71 7.45
CA SER A 169 -11.44 -10.15 7.13
C SER A 169 -10.35 -10.53 8.14
N ALA A 170 -10.68 -10.73 9.41
CA ALA A 170 -9.72 -11.06 10.45
C ALA A 170 -9.21 -12.50 10.29
N ALA A 171 -10.09 -13.46 9.99
CA ALA A 171 -9.75 -14.85 9.69
C ALA A 171 -8.75 -14.94 8.53
N PHE A 172 -9.03 -14.25 7.42
CA PHE A 172 -8.12 -14.21 6.28
C PHE A 172 -6.80 -13.47 6.56
N LEU A 173 -6.79 -12.45 7.43
CA LEU A 173 -5.53 -11.83 7.87
C LEU A 173 -4.69 -12.78 8.74
N GLY A 174 -5.35 -13.67 9.51
CA GLY A 174 -4.70 -14.79 10.19
C GLY A 174 -4.07 -15.80 9.22
N GLU A 175 -4.75 -16.11 8.13
CA GLU A 175 -4.19 -16.95 7.04
C GLU A 175 -3.01 -16.27 6.34
N LEU A 176 -3.11 -14.96 6.05
CA LEU A 176 -2.00 -14.19 5.50
C LEU A 176 -0.76 -14.28 6.41
N ARG A 177 -0.93 -14.08 7.72
CA ARG A 177 0.17 -14.24 8.69
C ARG A 177 0.82 -15.62 8.56
N THR A 178 0.01 -16.68 8.57
CA THR A 178 0.51 -18.06 8.47
C THR A 178 1.30 -18.29 7.18
N LEU A 179 0.81 -17.77 6.05
CA LEU A 179 1.50 -17.85 4.76
C LEU A 179 2.85 -17.12 4.77
N LEU A 180 2.88 -15.90 5.33
CA LEU A 180 4.11 -15.09 5.42
C LEU A 180 5.14 -15.75 6.33
N GLU A 181 4.73 -16.23 7.51
CA GLU A 181 5.60 -16.92 8.45
C GLU A 181 6.25 -18.15 7.81
N ARG A 182 5.44 -19.04 7.22
CA ARG A 182 5.93 -20.25 6.55
C ARG A 182 6.87 -19.94 5.39
N THR A 183 6.59 -18.88 4.64
CA THR A 183 7.42 -18.47 3.49
C THR A 183 8.78 -17.93 3.92
N LEU A 184 8.89 -17.39 5.13
CA LEU A 184 10.11 -16.76 5.64
C LEU A 184 10.91 -17.62 6.62
N THR A 185 10.32 -18.64 7.23
CA THR A 185 11.01 -19.54 8.18
C THR A 185 12.25 -20.20 7.53
N PRO A 186 13.42 -20.15 8.21
CA PRO A 186 14.68 -20.81 7.82
C PRO A 186 14.59 -22.28 7.44
#